data_AF-A0A662GAY7-F1
#
_entry.id   AF-A0A662GAY7-F1
#
_cell.length_a   1.000
_cell.length_b   1.000
_cell.length_c   1.000
_cell.angle_alpha   90.00
_cell.angle_beta   90.00
_cell.angle_gamma   90.00
#
_symmetry.space_group_name_H-M   'P 1'
#
loop_
_entity.id
_entity.type
_entity.pdbx_description
1 polymer ?
#
loop_
_entity_poly.entity_id
_entity_poly.type
_entity_poly.pdbx_seq_one_letter_code
_entity_poly.pdbx_strand_id
1 'polypeptide(L)'
;MKLSCYKLELCSIALLTVAFAVIAGLFEVGVFARKIPVSERVLKIVEEVRPYSASPSGLAAGEGILWLSYPTEKLILGLNQSSGEVVRELRIREVVPVELAYGHGVLWVADALKGRVVGLDPSDGRVLKSLCEELVYPTAITFHHGYLYVYEALTEELVRVDLDGRLVATVKVPRIRGLAASEEGLWLLVPDNVTILLLSWDGLKPLRTYYVPTPAPRGLAWDGRYLWLGDYESFDVLKLDPHAKLWKLVDTKAPPWLLPLYLILVAPFLLSLLSKRRH
;
A
#
# COMPACT_ATOMS: atom_id res chain seq x y z
N MET A 1 -32.79 -19.94 -62.26
CA MET A 1 -33.16 -19.02 -61.16
C MET A 1 -32.87 -19.55 -59.75
N LYS A 2 -33.21 -20.81 -59.39
CA LYS A 2 -33.02 -21.34 -58.02
C LYS A 2 -31.56 -21.29 -57.50
N LEU A 3 -30.55 -21.65 -58.30
CA LEU A 3 -29.13 -21.63 -57.86
C LEU A 3 -28.57 -20.24 -57.50
N SER A 4 -29.06 -19.18 -58.14
CA SER A 4 -28.60 -17.80 -57.88
C SER A 4 -29.02 -17.32 -56.49
N CYS A 5 -30.17 -17.80 -56.01
CA CYS A 5 -30.74 -17.40 -54.72
C CYS A 5 -29.99 -18.06 -53.55
N TYR A 6 -29.57 -19.34 -53.70
CA TYR A 6 -28.72 -20.02 -52.73
C TYR A 6 -27.34 -19.37 -52.57
N LYS A 7 -26.73 -18.92 -53.68
CA LYS A 7 -25.43 -18.23 -53.64
C LYS A 7 -25.51 -16.92 -52.85
N LEU A 8 -26.58 -16.15 -53.03
CA LEU A 8 -26.76 -14.88 -52.33
C LEU A 8 -26.90 -15.09 -50.81
N GLU A 9 -27.71 -16.07 -50.39
CA GLU A 9 -27.92 -16.37 -48.95
C GLU A 9 -26.64 -16.90 -48.28
N LEU A 10 -25.89 -17.77 -48.97
CA LEU A 10 -24.59 -18.25 -48.48
C LEU A 10 -23.56 -17.13 -48.36
N CYS A 11 -23.50 -16.21 -49.33
CA CYS A 11 -22.64 -15.02 -49.26
C CYS A 11 -23.03 -14.11 -48.08
N SER A 12 -24.33 -13.89 -47.85
CA SER A 12 -24.80 -13.10 -46.71
C SER A 12 -24.41 -13.73 -45.36
N ILE A 13 -24.59 -15.05 -45.22
CA ILE A 13 -24.16 -15.76 -44.01
C ILE A 13 -22.64 -15.62 -43.81
N ALA A 14 -21.84 -15.90 -44.85
CA ALA A 14 -20.39 -15.79 -44.77
C ALA A 14 -19.93 -14.38 -44.37
N LEU A 15 -20.54 -13.33 -44.95
CA LEU A 15 -20.22 -11.95 -44.62
C LEU A 15 -20.57 -11.61 -43.17
N LEU A 16 -21.75 -12.04 -42.69
CA LEU A 16 -22.15 -11.87 -41.29
C LEU A 16 -21.23 -12.61 -40.32
N THR A 17 -20.81 -13.85 -40.67
CA THR A 17 -19.88 -14.63 -39.85
C THR A 17 -18.51 -13.97 -39.77
N VAL A 18 -17.98 -13.46 -40.88
CA VAL A 18 -16.72 -12.71 -40.92
C VAL A 18 -16.83 -11.44 -40.09
N ALA A 19 -17.91 -10.66 -40.25
CA ALA A 19 -18.12 -9.45 -39.48
C ALA A 19 -18.20 -9.73 -37.97
N PHE A 20 -18.93 -10.78 -37.56
CA PHE A 20 -18.97 -11.23 -36.18
C PHE A 20 -17.59 -11.62 -35.66
N ALA A 21 -16.83 -12.43 -36.41
CA ALA A 21 -15.49 -12.87 -36.02
C ALA A 21 -14.51 -11.70 -35.88
N VAL A 22 -14.58 -10.71 -36.79
CA VAL A 22 -13.77 -9.49 -36.71
C VAL A 22 -14.14 -8.68 -35.46
N ILE A 23 -15.44 -8.41 -35.23
CA ILE A 23 -15.88 -7.63 -34.06
C ILE A 23 -15.50 -8.35 -32.76
N ALA A 24 -15.72 -9.66 -32.67
CA ALA A 24 -15.30 -10.45 -31.51
C ALA A 24 -13.78 -10.41 -31.32
N GLY A 25 -13.01 -10.57 -32.41
CA GLY A 25 -11.56 -10.46 -32.40
C GLY A 25 -11.06 -9.10 -31.90
N LEU A 26 -11.72 -8.00 -32.29
CA LEU A 26 -11.40 -6.65 -31.82
C LEU A 26 -11.59 -6.49 -30.30
N PHE A 27 -12.56 -7.19 -29.69
CA PHE A 27 -12.68 -7.24 -28.23
C PHE A 27 -11.52 -8.02 -27.60
N GLU A 28 -11.17 -9.19 -28.15
CA GLU A 28 -10.07 -10.03 -27.63
C GLU A 28 -8.70 -9.34 -27.71
N VAL A 29 -8.47 -8.54 -28.75
CA VAL A 29 -7.25 -7.71 -28.86
C VAL A 29 -7.34 -6.38 -28.11
N GLY A 30 -8.44 -6.13 -27.39
CA GLY A 30 -8.58 -4.98 -26.49
C GLY A 30 -8.82 -3.64 -27.18
N VAL A 31 -9.26 -3.61 -28.44
CA VAL A 31 -9.56 -2.36 -29.17
C VAL A 31 -10.67 -1.55 -28.49
N PHE A 32 -11.61 -2.24 -27.85
CA PHE A 32 -12.71 -1.61 -27.09
C PHE A 32 -12.41 -1.50 -25.58
N ALA A 33 -11.24 -1.94 -25.12
CA ALA A 33 -10.93 -1.91 -23.70
C ALA A 33 -10.80 -0.46 -23.20
N ARG A 34 -11.44 -0.17 -22.07
CA ARG A 34 -11.40 1.16 -21.45
C ARG A 34 -10.76 1.08 -20.08
N LYS A 35 -10.00 2.11 -19.70
CA LYS A 35 -9.42 2.25 -18.36
C LYS A 35 -10.36 3.06 -17.48
N ILE A 36 -10.78 2.48 -16.36
CA ILE A 36 -11.52 3.17 -15.30
C ILE A 36 -10.68 3.18 -14.02
N PRO A 37 -10.66 4.26 -13.22
CA PRO A 37 -9.92 4.27 -11.96
C PRO A 37 -10.54 3.25 -10.98
N VAL A 38 -9.72 2.45 -10.31
CA VAL A 38 -10.19 1.44 -9.32
C VAL A 38 -10.79 2.15 -8.12
N SER A 39 -9.99 3.02 -7.51
CA SER A 39 -10.35 3.88 -6.39
C SER A 39 -9.17 4.80 -6.11
N GLU A 40 -9.43 6.04 -5.72
CA GLU A 40 -8.38 6.98 -5.27
C GLU A 40 -7.89 6.65 -3.85
N ARG A 41 -8.56 5.73 -3.14
CA ARG A 41 -8.24 5.33 -1.76
C ARG A 41 -7.46 4.02 -1.67
N VAL A 42 -7.06 3.42 -2.79
CA VAL A 42 -6.29 2.17 -2.78
C VAL A 42 -4.85 2.47 -3.14
N LEU A 43 -3.94 2.08 -2.26
CA LEU A 43 -2.51 2.18 -2.49
C LEU A 43 -2.03 1.07 -3.42
N LYS A 44 -1.10 1.38 -4.30
CA LYS A 44 -0.41 0.38 -5.10
C LYS A 44 0.72 -0.24 -4.27
N ILE A 45 0.67 -1.54 -4.04
CA ILE A 45 1.84 -2.29 -3.59
C ILE A 45 2.81 -2.39 -4.76
N VAL A 46 4.03 -1.91 -4.57
CA VAL A 46 5.11 -1.91 -5.57
C VAL A 46 6.03 -3.10 -5.38
N GLU A 47 6.27 -3.46 -4.12
CA GLU A 47 7.25 -4.47 -3.72
C GLU A 47 6.84 -5.06 -2.37
N GLU A 48 7.16 -6.34 -2.16
CA GLU A 48 6.95 -7.07 -0.92
C GLU A 48 8.26 -7.79 -0.57
N VAL A 49 8.76 -7.58 0.64
CA VAL A 49 10.03 -8.17 1.09
C VAL A 49 9.81 -8.85 2.43
N ARG A 50 10.32 -10.08 2.58
CA ARG A 50 10.34 -10.80 3.86
C ARG A 50 11.77 -10.90 4.40
N PRO A 51 12.23 -9.89 5.16
CA PRO A 51 13.63 -9.83 5.59
C PRO A 51 13.95 -10.77 6.75
N TYR A 52 12.94 -11.25 7.48
CA TYR A 52 13.13 -12.04 8.68
C TYR A 52 11.99 -13.04 8.90
N SER A 53 12.19 -14.00 9.81
CA SER A 53 11.20 -15.05 10.13
C SER A 53 10.10 -14.60 11.10
N ALA A 54 10.00 -13.29 11.35
CA ALA A 54 8.98 -12.68 12.19
C ALA A 54 8.57 -11.32 11.57
N SER A 55 7.41 -10.82 11.94
CA SER A 55 6.98 -9.47 11.56
C SER A 55 7.77 -8.41 12.30
N PRO A 56 8.23 -7.34 11.63
CA PRO A 56 8.75 -6.18 12.33
C PRO A 56 7.63 -5.53 13.15
N SER A 57 7.99 -5.00 14.32
CA SER A 57 7.10 -4.18 15.14
C SER A 57 7.00 -2.78 14.57
N GLY A 58 8.16 -2.15 14.36
CA GLY A 58 8.26 -0.79 13.85
C GLY A 58 9.22 -0.63 12.70
N LEU A 59 9.06 0.50 12.00
CA LEU A 59 9.78 0.84 10.78
C LEU A 59 10.34 2.27 10.87
N ALA A 60 11.55 2.50 10.36
CA ALA A 60 12.05 3.85 10.11
C ALA A 60 12.87 3.89 8.83
N ALA A 61 12.72 4.95 8.04
CA ALA A 61 13.50 5.14 6.83
C ALA A 61 14.47 6.31 7.00
N GLY A 62 15.72 6.12 6.56
CA GLY A 62 16.73 7.17 6.60
C GLY A 62 18.05 6.73 5.97
N GLU A 63 18.72 7.67 5.29
CA GLU A 63 20.01 7.44 4.63
C GLU A 63 20.04 6.23 3.67
N GLY A 64 18.93 5.99 2.96
CA GLY A 64 18.79 4.85 2.03
C GLY A 64 18.63 3.48 2.72
N ILE A 65 18.46 3.47 4.05
CA ILE A 65 18.23 2.27 4.85
C ILE A 65 16.80 2.29 5.38
N LEU A 66 16.12 1.14 5.30
CA LEU A 66 14.88 0.85 6.00
C LEU A 66 15.21 0.04 7.24
N TRP A 67 15.06 0.65 8.41
CA TRP A 67 15.26 0.05 9.71
C TRP A 67 14.00 -0.65 10.18
N LEU A 68 14.15 -1.87 10.69
CA LEU A 68 13.08 -2.73 11.15
C LEU A 68 13.37 -3.17 12.57
N SER A 69 12.40 -3.05 13.49
CA SER A 69 12.58 -3.52 14.86
C SER A 69 11.88 -4.86 15.14
N TYR A 70 12.57 -5.68 15.92
CA TYR A 70 12.11 -7.00 16.37
C TYR A 70 12.26 -7.07 17.90
N PRO A 71 11.25 -6.59 18.66
CA PRO A 71 11.34 -6.46 20.11
C PRO A 71 11.60 -7.77 20.84
N THR A 72 10.95 -8.86 20.40
CA THR A 72 11.06 -10.19 21.03
C THR A 72 12.48 -10.75 20.88
N GLU A 73 13.07 -10.55 19.72
CA GLU A 73 14.42 -10.98 19.34
C GLU A 73 15.51 -10.01 19.80
N LYS A 74 15.11 -8.84 20.35
CA LYS A 74 16.03 -7.76 20.73
C LYS A 74 16.94 -7.37 19.57
N LEU A 75 16.35 -7.22 18.40
CA LEU A 75 17.05 -7.06 17.14
C LEU A 75 16.53 -5.85 16.38
N ILE A 76 17.43 -5.13 15.72
CA ILE A 76 17.10 -4.17 14.67
C ILE A 76 17.83 -4.59 13.40
N LEU A 77 17.11 -4.70 12.29
CA LEU A 77 17.69 -4.92 10.96
C LEU A 77 17.68 -3.61 10.18
N GLY A 78 18.70 -3.39 9.36
CA GLY A 78 18.71 -2.32 8.37
C GLY A 78 18.77 -2.92 6.97
N LEU A 79 17.76 -2.63 6.15
CA LEU A 79 17.65 -3.09 4.77
C LEU A 79 18.07 -1.96 3.83
N ASN A 80 18.77 -2.30 2.76
CA ASN A 80 18.94 -1.37 1.65
C ASN A 80 17.58 -1.16 0.96
N GLN A 81 17.11 0.09 0.89
CA GLN A 81 15.78 0.42 0.32
C GLN A 81 15.62 0.11 -1.18
N SER A 82 16.74 -0.05 -1.89
CA SER A 82 16.77 -0.30 -3.33
C SER A 82 16.90 -1.78 -3.66
N SER A 83 17.71 -2.55 -2.91
CA SER A 83 17.92 -3.98 -3.16
C SER A 83 17.07 -4.90 -2.27
N GLY A 84 16.52 -4.39 -1.16
CA GLY A 84 15.83 -5.20 -0.15
C GLY A 84 16.76 -6.07 0.71
N GLU A 85 18.08 -6.01 0.48
CA GLU A 85 19.05 -6.81 1.20
C GLU A 85 19.31 -6.27 2.60
N VAL A 86 19.49 -7.17 3.56
CA VAL A 86 19.89 -6.82 4.93
C VAL A 86 21.36 -6.39 4.93
N VAL A 87 21.62 -5.13 5.25
CA VAL A 87 22.96 -4.51 5.30
C VAL A 87 23.42 -4.19 6.73
N ARG A 88 22.53 -4.29 7.72
CA ARG A 88 22.82 -4.08 9.15
C ARG A 88 22.04 -5.07 10.01
N GLU A 89 22.69 -5.56 11.06
CA GLU A 89 22.09 -6.36 12.12
C GLU A 89 22.59 -5.82 13.47
N LEU A 90 21.70 -5.25 14.28
CA LEU A 90 22.03 -4.65 15.56
C LEU A 90 21.33 -5.40 16.70
N ARG A 91 22.11 -5.95 17.64
CA ARG A 91 21.57 -6.66 18.82
C ARG A 91 21.44 -5.71 20.00
N ILE A 92 20.20 -5.40 20.37
CA ILE A 92 19.87 -4.34 21.33
C ILE A 92 19.68 -4.94 22.72
N ARG A 93 20.58 -4.63 23.66
CA ARG A 93 20.58 -5.30 24.98
C ARG A 93 19.67 -4.63 26.00
N GLU A 94 19.65 -3.30 26.02
CA GLU A 94 19.14 -2.48 27.13
C GLU A 94 17.75 -1.87 26.90
N VAL A 95 17.28 -1.91 25.66
CA VAL A 95 16.08 -1.23 25.17
C VAL A 95 15.19 -2.25 24.47
N VAL A 96 13.87 -2.11 24.60
CA VAL A 96 12.91 -2.88 23.80
C VAL A 96 12.47 -2.04 22.62
N PRO A 97 12.89 -2.36 21.38
CA PRO A 97 12.67 -1.48 20.25
C PRO A 97 11.26 -1.60 19.65
N VAL A 98 10.24 -1.01 20.29
CA VAL A 98 8.84 -1.16 19.83
C VAL A 98 8.62 -0.48 18.49
N GLU A 99 8.95 0.81 18.39
CA GLU A 99 8.90 1.60 17.16
C GLU A 99 10.21 2.38 16.99
N LEU A 100 10.52 2.74 15.75
CA LEU A 100 11.76 3.41 15.36
C LEU A 100 11.46 4.76 14.69
N ALA A 101 12.37 5.71 14.84
CA ALA A 101 12.45 6.91 14.00
C ALA A 101 13.91 7.17 13.66
N TYR A 102 14.17 7.60 12.43
CA TYR A 102 15.53 7.95 12.01
C TYR A 102 15.62 9.46 11.82
N GLY A 103 16.64 10.09 12.42
CA GLY A 103 16.85 11.53 12.29
C GLY A 103 18.16 11.99 12.88
N HIS A 104 18.85 12.91 12.20
CA HIS A 104 20.14 13.46 12.62
C HIS A 104 21.23 12.39 12.87
N GLY A 105 21.28 11.34 12.04
CA GLY A 105 22.28 10.26 12.23
C GLY A 105 21.98 9.35 13.41
N VAL A 106 20.82 9.47 14.06
CA VAL A 106 20.44 8.71 15.26
C VAL A 106 19.20 7.89 14.97
N LEU A 107 19.20 6.65 15.45
CA LEU A 107 18.02 5.79 15.44
C LEU A 107 17.32 5.91 16.79
N TRP A 108 16.22 6.66 16.82
CA TRP A 108 15.39 6.87 18.00
C TRP A 108 14.41 5.71 18.18
N VAL A 109 14.21 5.31 19.42
CA VAL A 109 13.43 4.14 19.80
C VAL A 109 12.41 4.52 20.86
N ALA A 110 11.14 4.15 20.64
CA ALA A 110 10.12 4.19 21.67
C ALA A 110 10.27 2.95 22.58
N ASP A 111 10.73 3.13 23.81
CA ASP A 111 10.91 2.08 24.82
C ASP A 111 9.65 2.01 25.70
N ALA A 112 8.59 1.38 25.17
CA ALA A 112 7.27 1.35 25.78
C ALA A 112 7.27 0.76 27.22
N LEU A 113 8.17 -0.19 27.50
CA LEU A 113 8.24 -0.84 28.81
C LEU A 113 8.84 0.05 29.90
N LYS A 114 9.72 0.99 29.52
CA LYS A 114 10.38 1.91 30.44
C LYS A 114 9.85 3.34 30.35
N GLY A 115 8.85 3.60 29.50
CA GLY A 115 8.24 4.91 29.43
C GLY A 115 9.15 6.01 28.90
N ARG A 116 10.02 5.67 27.93
CA ARG A 116 11.06 6.59 27.48
C ARG A 116 11.37 6.51 25.99
N VAL A 117 12.14 7.47 25.51
CA VAL A 117 12.71 7.48 24.16
C VAL A 117 14.23 7.33 24.25
N VAL A 118 14.81 6.42 23.47
CA VAL A 118 16.25 6.17 23.49
C VAL A 118 16.83 6.38 22.09
N GLY A 119 17.89 7.18 21.99
CA GLY A 119 18.67 7.34 20.76
C GLY A 119 19.80 6.33 20.70
N LEU A 120 19.88 5.59 19.60
CA LEU A 120 20.90 4.58 19.34
C LEU A 120 21.82 5.03 18.20
N ASP A 121 23.07 4.60 18.28
CA ASP A 121 24.01 4.69 17.17
C ASP A 121 23.62 3.66 16.10
N PRO A 122 23.33 4.07 14.87
CA PRO A 122 22.92 3.15 13.81
C PRO A 122 24.06 2.21 13.34
N SER A 123 25.32 2.47 13.74
CA SER A 123 26.45 1.61 13.34
C SER A 123 26.60 0.35 14.19
N ASP A 124 26.33 0.44 15.50
CA ASP A 124 26.55 -0.66 16.45
C ASP A 124 25.41 -0.87 17.46
N GLY A 125 24.39 -0.01 17.47
CA GLY A 125 23.22 -0.10 18.35
C GLY A 125 23.47 0.33 19.79
N ARG A 126 24.60 0.97 20.10
CA ARG A 126 24.86 1.50 21.45
C ARG A 126 23.93 2.67 21.77
N VAL A 127 23.60 2.82 23.04
CA VAL A 127 22.78 3.94 23.52
C VAL A 127 23.63 5.23 23.50
N LEU A 128 23.15 6.25 22.79
CA LEU A 128 23.75 7.57 22.74
C LEU A 128 23.08 8.55 23.71
N LYS A 129 21.75 8.49 23.81
CA LYS A 129 20.95 9.41 24.62
C LYS A 129 19.66 8.75 25.10
N SER A 130 19.19 9.15 26.28
CA SER A 130 17.84 8.82 26.77
C SER A 130 17.08 10.14 26.96
N LEU A 131 15.85 10.18 26.49
CA LEU A 131 14.93 11.31 26.56
C LEU A 131 13.62 10.85 27.18
N CYS A 132 12.90 11.77 27.82
CA CYS A 132 11.57 11.57 28.40
C CYS A 132 11.52 10.38 29.39
N GLU A 133 11.56 10.61 30.69
CA GLU A 133 11.47 9.50 31.67
C GLU A 133 10.04 9.27 32.19
N GLU A 134 9.08 10.08 31.74
CA GLU A 134 7.72 10.15 32.30
C GLU A 134 6.63 9.74 31.29
N LEU A 135 7.00 9.21 30.12
CA LEU A 135 5.98 8.69 29.20
C LEU A 135 5.38 7.41 29.78
N VAL A 136 4.09 7.19 29.57
CA VAL A 136 3.41 6.03 30.16
C VAL A 136 3.51 4.82 29.24
N TYR A 137 3.21 5.00 27.94
CA TYR A 137 3.24 3.90 26.97
C TYR A 137 3.48 4.40 25.53
N PRO A 138 4.71 4.83 25.21
CA PRO A 138 5.07 5.29 23.87
C PRO A 138 5.11 4.11 22.89
N THR A 139 4.26 4.13 21.86
CA THR A 139 4.10 2.99 20.93
C THR A 139 4.30 3.34 19.46
N ALA A 140 4.35 4.62 19.10
CA ALA A 140 4.82 5.04 17.80
C ALA A 140 5.71 6.28 17.94
N ILE A 141 6.67 6.46 17.03
CA ILE A 141 7.57 7.60 17.03
C ILE A 141 7.95 7.97 15.61
N THR A 142 8.08 9.27 15.32
CA THR A 142 8.66 9.74 14.06
C THR A 142 9.50 10.99 14.29
N PHE A 143 10.39 11.29 13.35
CA PHE A 143 11.29 12.44 13.43
C PHE A 143 11.00 13.41 12.29
N HIS A 144 10.88 14.70 12.62
CA HIS A 144 10.67 15.75 11.62
C HIS A 144 11.19 17.10 12.11
N HIS A 145 11.99 17.78 11.27
CA HIS A 145 12.53 19.13 11.52
C HIS A 145 13.09 19.39 12.93
N GLY A 146 13.86 18.46 13.50
CA GLY A 146 14.49 18.66 14.82
C GLY A 146 13.62 18.23 16.00
N TYR A 147 12.43 17.70 15.76
CA TYR A 147 11.51 17.24 16.79
C TYR A 147 11.18 15.76 16.63
N LEU A 148 10.98 15.11 17.76
CA LEU A 148 10.40 13.78 17.84
C LEU A 148 8.90 13.93 18.12
N TYR A 149 8.09 13.18 17.38
CA TYR A 149 6.66 13.09 17.59
C TYR A 149 6.39 11.68 18.09
N VAL A 150 6.02 11.56 19.35
CA VAL A 150 5.84 10.29 20.06
C VAL A 150 4.36 10.11 20.36
N TYR A 151 3.81 8.98 19.96
CA TYR A 151 2.43 8.63 20.27
C TYR A 151 2.35 7.83 21.56
N GLU A 152 1.58 8.36 22.51
CA GLU A 152 1.33 7.74 23.80
C GLU A 152 -0.02 7.01 23.76
N ALA A 153 0.03 5.68 23.75
CA ALA A 153 -1.14 4.86 23.45
C ALA A 153 -2.20 4.82 24.56
N LEU A 154 -1.85 5.13 25.81
CA LEU A 154 -2.80 5.12 26.92
C LEU A 154 -3.58 6.44 27.04
N THR A 155 -2.98 7.55 26.65
CA THR A 155 -3.61 8.89 26.68
C THR A 155 -4.22 9.28 25.32
N GLU A 156 -3.85 8.56 24.26
CA GLU A 156 -4.22 8.84 22.86
C GLU A 156 -3.71 10.22 22.40
N GLU A 157 -2.49 10.55 22.83
CA GLU A 157 -1.87 11.84 22.58
C GLU A 157 -0.61 11.70 21.72
N LEU A 158 -0.43 12.65 20.82
CA LEU A 158 0.81 12.88 20.10
C LEU A 158 1.60 13.96 20.83
N VAL A 159 2.75 13.55 21.36
CA VAL A 159 3.66 14.33 22.18
C VAL A 159 4.81 14.79 21.29
N ARG A 160 4.98 16.10 21.11
CA ARG A 160 6.12 16.69 20.39
C ARG A 160 7.22 17.05 21.37
N VAL A 161 8.37 16.44 21.20
CA VAL A 161 9.55 16.56 22.08
C VAL A 161 10.72 17.12 21.27
N ASP A 162 11.48 18.05 21.85
CA ASP A 162 12.76 18.47 21.29
C ASP A 162 13.88 17.43 21.57
N LEU A 163 15.05 17.63 20.97
CA LEU A 163 16.18 16.71 21.16
C LEU A 163 16.82 16.78 22.55
N ASP A 164 16.42 17.73 23.40
CA ASP A 164 16.82 17.81 24.81
C ASP A 164 15.82 17.12 25.75
N GLY A 165 14.74 16.56 25.19
CA GLY A 165 13.73 15.82 25.94
C GLY A 165 12.63 16.71 26.51
N ARG A 166 12.58 17.99 26.16
CA ARG A 166 11.53 18.90 26.63
C ARG A 166 10.27 18.71 25.80
N LEU A 167 9.15 18.64 26.51
CA LEU A 167 7.83 18.63 25.91
C LEU A 167 7.50 20.01 25.33
N VAL A 168 7.26 20.07 24.03
CA VAL A 168 6.97 21.31 23.30
C VAL A 168 5.46 21.48 23.07
N ALA A 169 4.76 20.40 22.75
CA ALA A 169 3.32 20.41 22.52
C ALA A 169 2.74 19.01 22.70
N THR A 170 1.46 18.95 23.07
CA THR A 170 0.68 17.72 23.13
C THR A 170 -0.63 17.94 22.38
N VAL A 171 -0.99 17.01 21.51
CA VAL A 171 -2.23 17.08 20.74
C VAL A 171 -2.92 15.72 20.75
N LYS A 172 -4.22 15.71 21.00
CA LYS A 172 -5.01 14.48 20.94
C LYS A 172 -5.18 14.01 19.50
N VAL A 173 -4.95 12.72 19.26
CA VAL A 173 -5.10 12.09 17.94
C VAL A 173 -5.91 10.80 18.08
N PRO A 174 -6.48 10.25 16.99
CA PRO A 174 -7.10 8.93 17.05
C PRO A 174 -6.11 7.87 17.50
N ARG A 175 -6.62 6.73 17.96
CA ARG A 175 -5.78 5.57 18.24
C ARG A 175 -5.04 5.14 16.97
N ILE A 176 -3.71 5.06 17.06
CA ILE A 176 -2.85 4.64 15.94
C ILE A 176 -1.95 3.46 16.31
N ARG A 177 -1.41 2.83 15.27
CA ARG A 177 -0.45 1.73 15.39
C ARG A 177 0.90 1.99 14.71
N GLY A 178 0.95 2.94 13.78
CA GLY A 178 2.16 3.35 13.06
C GLY A 178 2.10 4.82 12.71
N LEU A 179 3.27 5.46 12.64
CA LEU A 179 3.42 6.90 12.47
C LEU A 179 4.61 7.21 11.57
N ALA A 180 4.42 8.02 10.53
CA ALA A 180 5.52 8.46 9.66
C ALA A 180 5.40 9.92 9.29
N ALA A 181 6.47 10.69 9.46
CA ALA A 181 6.55 12.07 9.00
C ALA A 181 6.93 12.12 7.51
N SER A 182 6.28 13.02 6.77
CA SER A 182 6.62 13.39 5.41
C SER A 182 6.66 14.91 5.27
N GLU A 183 7.14 15.41 4.14
CA GLU A 183 7.15 16.85 3.84
C GLU A 183 5.73 17.46 3.83
N GLU A 184 4.74 16.70 3.35
CA GLU A 184 3.35 17.18 3.26
C GLU A 184 2.63 17.17 4.62
N GLY A 185 3.04 16.28 5.53
CA GLY A 185 2.28 16.00 6.73
C GLY A 185 2.67 14.73 7.47
N LEU A 186 1.82 14.36 8.41
CA LEU A 186 1.98 13.21 9.29
C LEU A 186 1.07 12.07 8.83
N TRP A 187 1.66 10.93 8.51
CA TRP A 187 0.96 9.70 8.17
C TRP A 187 0.65 8.90 9.42
N LEU A 188 -0.62 8.52 9.57
CA LEU A 188 -1.16 7.77 10.70
C LEU A 188 -1.76 6.47 10.19
N LEU A 189 -1.36 5.35 10.76
CA LEU A 189 -2.06 4.08 10.60
C LEU A 189 -3.12 3.95 11.69
N VAL A 190 -4.39 4.04 11.31
CA VAL A 190 -5.55 3.97 12.22
C VAL A 190 -6.18 2.57 12.13
N PRO A 191 -5.92 1.67 13.08
CA PRO A 191 -6.41 0.29 13.03
C PRO A 191 -7.94 0.20 13.10
N ASP A 192 -8.59 1.05 13.88
CA ASP A 192 -10.05 0.99 14.13
C ASP A 192 -10.88 1.21 12.85
N ASN A 193 -10.33 2.00 11.91
CA ASN A 193 -10.95 2.27 10.62
C ASN A 193 -10.31 1.49 9.47
N VAL A 194 -9.24 0.73 9.73
CA VAL A 194 -8.43 0.06 8.72
C VAL A 194 -7.98 1.04 7.62
N THR A 195 -7.50 2.22 8.05
CA THR A 195 -7.07 3.29 7.15
C THR A 195 -5.67 3.82 7.44
N ILE A 196 -5.05 4.35 6.40
CA ILE A 196 -3.87 5.20 6.46
C ILE A 196 -4.33 6.63 6.18
N LEU A 197 -4.10 7.54 7.12
CA LEU A 197 -4.47 8.96 7.04
C LEU A 197 -3.21 9.80 6.86
N LEU A 198 -3.24 10.78 5.95
CA LEU A 198 -2.26 11.86 5.92
C LEU A 198 -2.90 13.10 6.53
N LEU A 199 -2.32 13.64 7.59
CA LEU A 199 -2.74 14.88 8.24
C LEU A 199 -1.77 16.02 7.93
N SER A 200 -2.26 17.23 7.70
CA SER A 200 -1.41 18.41 7.49
C SER A 200 -0.62 18.78 8.74
N TRP A 201 0.60 19.29 8.57
CA TRP A 201 1.33 19.89 9.69
C TRP A 201 0.61 21.09 10.30
N ASP A 202 -0.11 21.85 9.47
CA ASP A 202 -0.98 22.94 9.91
C ASP A 202 -2.30 22.39 10.47
N GLY A 203 -2.36 22.22 11.78
CA GLY A 203 -3.58 21.87 12.52
C GLY A 203 -4.07 20.43 12.39
N LEU A 204 -3.24 19.50 11.87
CA LEU A 204 -3.56 18.07 11.75
C LEU A 204 -4.87 17.79 11.00
N LYS A 205 -5.15 18.55 9.94
CA LYS A 205 -6.34 18.35 9.11
C LYS A 205 -6.14 17.19 8.12
N PRO A 206 -7.13 16.30 7.92
CA PRO A 206 -7.00 15.22 6.96
C PRO A 206 -6.81 15.73 5.53
N LEU A 207 -5.68 15.36 4.91
CA LEU A 207 -5.35 15.63 3.52
C LEU A 207 -5.73 14.46 2.61
N ARG A 208 -5.41 13.22 3.03
CA ARG A 208 -5.67 12.00 2.26
C ARG A 208 -6.06 10.84 3.17
N THR A 209 -6.81 9.89 2.62
CA THR A 209 -7.24 8.67 3.31
C THR A 209 -7.16 7.49 2.36
N TYR A 210 -6.46 6.45 2.78
CA TYR A 210 -6.33 5.20 2.05
C TYR A 210 -6.81 4.02 2.88
N TYR A 211 -7.28 2.97 2.22
CA TYR A 211 -7.49 1.68 2.85
C TYR A 211 -6.16 0.98 3.05
N VAL A 212 -5.99 0.33 4.20
CA VAL A 212 -4.83 -0.51 4.44
C VAL A 212 -4.89 -1.72 3.50
N PRO A 213 -3.80 -2.04 2.77
CA PRO A 213 -3.79 -3.15 1.82
C PRO A 213 -3.54 -4.53 2.47
N THR A 214 -3.59 -4.62 3.79
CA THR A 214 -3.35 -5.81 4.61
C THR A 214 -4.33 -5.85 5.79
N PRO A 215 -4.76 -7.05 6.24
CA PRO A 215 -5.60 -7.20 7.43
C PRO A 215 -4.86 -6.94 8.76
N ALA A 216 -3.52 -7.02 8.79
CA ALA A 216 -2.74 -7.00 10.03
C ALA A 216 -1.57 -6.00 10.02
N PRO A 217 -1.82 -4.70 9.78
CA PRO A 217 -0.76 -3.71 9.67
C PRO A 217 -0.07 -3.41 11.01
N ARG A 218 1.23 -3.06 10.97
CA ARG A 218 2.03 -2.62 12.14
C ARG A 218 2.72 -1.27 11.91
N GLY A 219 4.05 -1.22 11.92
CA GLY A 219 4.82 0.01 11.77
C GLY A 219 4.62 0.65 10.40
N LEU A 220 4.89 1.95 10.33
CA LEU A 220 4.80 2.75 9.11
C LEU A 220 6.06 3.61 8.99
N ALA A 221 6.68 3.66 7.80
CA ALA A 221 7.80 4.56 7.53
C ALA A 221 7.63 5.29 6.20
N TRP A 222 8.22 6.48 6.08
CA TRP A 222 8.25 7.28 4.86
C TRP A 222 9.69 7.47 4.40
N ASP A 223 10.01 7.02 3.18
CA ASP A 223 11.39 7.10 2.66
C ASP A 223 11.68 8.37 1.83
N GLY A 224 10.71 9.29 1.77
CA GLY A 224 10.74 10.46 0.88
C GLY A 224 9.88 10.33 -0.36
N ARG A 225 9.43 9.11 -0.70
CA ARG A 225 8.62 8.83 -1.90
C ARG A 225 7.57 7.73 -1.71
N TYR A 226 7.91 6.67 -1.01
CA TYR A 226 7.09 5.51 -0.75
C TYR A 226 6.79 5.40 0.75
N LEU A 227 5.61 4.87 1.05
CA LEU A 227 5.27 4.40 2.38
C LEU A 227 5.71 2.94 2.52
N TRP A 228 6.32 2.60 3.64
CA TRP A 228 6.64 1.23 4.00
C TRP A 228 5.74 0.80 5.14
N LEU A 229 5.17 -0.40 5.05
CA LEU A 229 4.21 -0.94 6.00
C LEU A 229 4.58 -2.38 6.37
N GLY A 230 4.60 -2.69 7.66
CA GLY A 230 4.79 -4.07 8.13
C GLY A 230 3.47 -4.83 8.20
N ASP A 231 3.47 -6.09 7.76
CA ASP A 231 2.36 -7.02 7.85
C ASP A 231 2.65 -8.09 8.92
N TYR A 232 1.78 -8.20 9.91
CA TYR A 232 1.94 -9.16 11.00
C TYR A 232 1.62 -10.61 10.64
N GLU A 233 0.71 -10.85 9.70
CA GLU A 233 0.30 -12.21 9.34
C GLU A 233 1.25 -12.82 8.30
N SER A 234 1.64 -12.04 7.29
CA SER A 234 2.54 -12.51 6.24
C SER A 234 4.02 -12.36 6.60
N PHE A 235 4.34 -11.54 7.62
CA PHE A 235 5.70 -11.12 7.99
C PHE A 235 6.41 -10.29 6.91
N ASP A 236 5.68 -9.85 5.90
CA ASP A 236 6.23 -9.07 4.81
C ASP A 236 6.27 -7.58 5.18
N VAL A 237 7.20 -6.87 4.55
CA VAL A 237 7.27 -5.42 4.52
C VAL A 237 6.83 -4.98 3.13
N LEU A 238 5.74 -4.23 3.09
CA LEU A 238 5.10 -3.76 1.87
C LEU A 238 5.58 -2.35 1.53
N LYS A 239 6.02 -2.17 0.28
CA LYS A 239 6.35 -0.86 -0.28
C LYS A 239 5.15 -0.32 -1.05
N LEU A 240 4.60 0.80 -0.59
CA LEU A 240 3.36 1.38 -1.07
C LEU A 240 3.63 2.70 -1.80
N ASP A 241 3.05 2.85 -2.98
CA ASP A 241 3.11 4.10 -3.76
C ASP A 241 1.81 4.90 -3.58
N PRO A 242 1.83 6.01 -2.79
CA PRO A 242 0.66 6.86 -2.60
C PRO A 242 0.35 7.78 -3.79
N HIS A 243 1.25 7.88 -4.77
CA HIS A 243 1.10 8.71 -5.96
C HIS A 243 0.60 7.91 -7.17
N ALA A 244 0.71 6.58 -7.14
CA ALA A 244 0.24 5.71 -8.20
C ALA A 244 -1.29 5.72 -8.32
N LYS A 245 -1.79 5.94 -9.53
CA LYS A 245 -3.21 5.73 -9.87
C LYS A 245 -3.43 4.31 -10.35
N LEU A 246 -4.38 3.61 -9.73
CA LEU A 246 -4.78 2.27 -10.12
C LEU A 246 -5.94 2.30 -11.12
N TRP A 247 -5.82 1.48 -12.17
CA TRP A 247 -6.80 1.41 -13.26
C TRP A 247 -7.28 -0.03 -13.43
N LYS A 248 -8.59 -0.20 -13.62
CA LYS A 248 -9.21 -1.44 -14.07
C LYS A 248 -9.51 -1.32 -15.56
N LEU A 249 -9.14 -2.35 -16.31
CA LEU A 249 -9.58 -2.50 -17.69
C LEU A 249 -10.98 -3.11 -17.69
N VAL A 250 -11.90 -2.44 -18.37
CA VAL A 250 -13.25 -2.93 -18.66
C VAL A 250 -13.41 -3.14 -20.16
N ASP A 251 -14.43 -3.91 -20.55
CA ASP A 251 -14.74 -4.22 -21.95
C ASP A 251 -13.61 -4.96 -22.70
N THR A 252 -12.87 -5.80 -21.98
CA THR A 252 -11.77 -6.63 -22.53
C THR A 252 -12.24 -7.90 -23.23
N LYS A 253 -13.54 -8.22 -23.16
CA LYS A 253 -14.13 -9.41 -23.77
C LYS A 253 -15.38 -9.04 -24.54
N ALA A 254 -15.68 -9.83 -25.57
CA ALA A 254 -16.91 -9.68 -26.33
C ALA A 254 -18.12 -9.76 -25.39
N PRO A 255 -19.08 -8.82 -25.51
CA PRO A 255 -20.22 -8.80 -24.61
C PRO A 255 -21.11 -10.02 -24.85
N PRO A 256 -21.80 -10.54 -23.82
CA PRO A 256 -22.57 -11.77 -23.90
C PRO A 256 -23.74 -11.70 -24.91
N TRP A 257 -24.19 -10.51 -25.28
CA TRP A 257 -25.24 -10.31 -26.29
C TRP A 257 -24.74 -10.38 -27.74
N LEU A 258 -23.42 -10.34 -27.99
CA LEU A 258 -22.87 -10.30 -29.36
C LEU A 258 -23.19 -11.59 -30.13
N LEU A 259 -23.12 -12.74 -29.47
CA LEU A 259 -23.45 -14.03 -30.07
C LEU A 259 -24.96 -14.18 -30.36
N PRO A 260 -25.88 -13.91 -29.42
CA PRO A 260 -27.32 -13.87 -29.71
C PRO A 260 -27.67 -12.93 -30.87
N LEU A 261 -27.06 -11.74 -30.94
CA LEU A 261 -27.28 -10.80 -32.03
C LEU A 261 -26.87 -11.40 -33.38
N TYR A 262 -25.70 -12.03 -33.46
CA TYR A 262 -25.25 -12.75 -34.66
C TYR A 262 -26.24 -13.85 -35.07
N LEU A 263 -26.71 -14.66 -34.13
CA LEU A 263 -27.68 -15.72 -34.40
C LEU A 263 -29.01 -15.18 -34.94
N ILE A 264 -29.51 -14.06 -34.39
CA ILE A 264 -30.72 -13.39 -34.88
C ILE A 264 -30.53 -12.90 -36.32
N LEU A 265 -29.37 -12.31 -36.63
CA LEU A 265 -29.08 -11.79 -37.98
C LEU A 265 -28.95 -12.90 -39.03
N VAL A 266 -28.45 -14.08 -38.64
CA VAL A 266 -28.26 -15.22 -39.54
C VAL A 266 -29.53 -16.07 -39.68
N ALA A 267 -30.43 -16.07 -38.68
CA ALA A 267 -31.62 -16.91 -38.65
C ALA A 267 -32.55 -16.80 -39.89
N PRO A 268 -32.87 -15.61 -40.44
CA PRO A 268 -33.71 -15.51 -41.65
C PRO A 268 -33.13 -16.26 -42.85
N PHE A 269 -31.80 -16.20 -43.02
CA PHE A 269 -31.10 -16.88 -44.11
C PHE A 269 -31.08 -18.40 -43.90
N LEU A 270 -30.83 -18.86 -42.67
CA LEU A 270 -30.88 -20.30 -42.34
C LEU A 270 -32.28 -20.89 -42.51
N LEU A 271 -33.32 -20.21 -42.02
CA LEU A 271 -34.70 -20.65 -42.15
C LEU A 271 -35.14 -20.69 -43.63
N SER A 272 -34.70 -19.71 -44.44
CA SER A 272 -34.92 -19.69 -45.89
C SER A 272 -34.22 -20.86 -46.60
N LEU A 273 -32.98 -21.17 -46.25
CA LEU A 273 -32.27 -22.33 -46.81
C LEU A 273 -32.92 -23.67 -46.44
N LEU A 274 -33.41 -23.79 -45.19
CA LEU A 274 -34.08 -25.00 -44.69
C LEU A 274 -35.45 -25.21 -45.34
N SER A 275 -36.23 -24.16 -45.56
CA SER A 275 -37.54 -24.25 -46.24
C SER A 275 -37.38 -24.66 -47.70
N LYS A 276 -36.36 -24.13 -48.39
CA LYS A 276 -36.06 -24.49 -49.79
C LYS A 276 -35.51 -25.91 -49.96
N ARG A 277 -34.97 -26.54 -48.91
CA ARG A 277 -34.55 -27.95 -48.94
C ARG A 277 -35.72 -28.95 -48.83
N ARG A 278 -36.90 -28.50 -48.37
CA ARG A 278 -38.10 -29.34 -48.20
C ARG A 278 -39.00 -29.40 -49.44
N HIS A 279 -38.64 -28.70 -50.53
CA HIS A 279 -39.36 -28.62 -51.80
C HIS A 279 -38.43 -28.91 -52.98
#